data_AF-A0AA41QYB9-F1
#
_entry.id   AF-A0AA41QYB9-F1
#
_cell.length_a   1.000
_cell.length_b   1.000
_cell.length_c   1.000
_cell.angle_alpha   90.00
_cell.angle_beta   90.00
_cell.angle_gamma   90.00
#
_symmetry.space_group_name_H-M   'P 1'
#
loop_
_entity.id
_entity.type
_entity.pdbx_description
1 polymer ?
#
loop_
_entity_poly.entity_id
_entity_poly.type
_entity_poly.pdbx_seq_one_letter_code
_entity_poly.pdbx_strand_id
1 'polypeptide(L)'
;MKVPATPPAAFIIEEKHLRSFRNVLWRVSRTEGPHALAWNELRHFGPVEEMRFDPHPPPADNYPAVGVMYAATRSYTALGEVYQGTHVIDRSMGGATIAAWIPSRELTLLDLTTNWPVLNHAAASMMMDDKANTQPWARAIFERHGDVLDGLYHQSSINNEPLVTLFSRTETIPAFPRRVSFSTLLSDTNADEIVARAKKKLNYSSL
;
A
#
# COMPACT_ATOMS: atom_id res chain seq x y z
N MET A 1 12.60 -18.73 9.55
CA MET A 1 11.53 -17.89 8.97
C MET A 1 10.35 -17.92 9.93
N LYS A 2 9.77 -16.78 10.33
CA LYS A 2 8.74 -16.75 11.40
C LYS A 2 7.32 -16.71 10.84
N VAL A 3 7.08 -16.18 9.64
CA VAL A 3 5.83 -16.35 8.90
C VAL A 3 5.95 -17.54 7.94
N PRO A 4 5.05 -18.53 7.98
CA PRO A 4 5.06 -19.62 7.02
C PRO A 4 4.62 -19.14 5.63
N ALA A 5 5.27 -19.61 4.56
CA ALA A 5 4.87 -19.27 3.19
C ALA A 5 3.49 -19.82 2.79
N THR A 6 2.97 -20.80 3.54
CA THR A 6 1.63 -21.36 3.36
C THR A 6 0.70 -20.85 4.46
N PRO A 7 -0.26 -19.95 4.17
CA PRO A 7 -1.28 -19.54 5.12
C PRO A 7 -2.18 -20.72 5.54
N PRO A 8 -2.79 -20.69 6.74
CA PRO A 8 -3.80 -21.68 7.13
C PRO A 8 -4.98 -21.70 6.13
N ALA A 9 -5.75 -22.79 6.11
CA ALA A 9 -6.88 -22.94 5.18
C ALA A 9 -8.04 -21.98 5.46
N ALA A 10 -8.21 -21.57 6.72
CA ALA A 10 -9.21 -20.60 7.16
C ALA A 10 -8.57 -19.57 8.09
N PHE A 11 -9.11 -18.35 8.10
CA PHE A 11 -8.65 -17.29 8.99
C PHE A 11 -9.63 -17.04 10.13
N ILE A 12 -9.09 -16.82 11.32
CA ILE A 12 -9.84 -16.31 12.47
C ILE A 12 -9.86 -14.78 12.35
N ILE A 13 -10.99 -14.22 11.92
CA ILE A 13 -11.24 -12.79 11.81
C ILE A 13 -12.41 -12.42 12.73
N GLU A 14 -12.20 -11.43 13.58
CA GLU A 14 -13.17 -10.89 14.53
C GLU A 14 -13.20 -9.37 14.34
N GLU A 15 -14.23 -8.68 14.85
CA GLU A 15 -14.35 -7.22 14.73
C GLU A 15 -13.11 -6.47 15.24
N LYS A 16 -12.47 -6.97 16.31
CA LYS A 16 -11.24 -6.38 16.87
C LYS A 16 -10.02 -6.44 15.93
N HIS A 17 -10.06 -7.30 14.91
CA HIS A 17 -9.03 -7.42 13.88
C HIS A 17 -9.33 -6.52 12.67
N LEU A 18 -10.50 -5.88 12.64
CA LEU A 18 -10.93 -4.99 11.57
C LEU A 18 -10.75 -3.55 12.01
N ARG A 19 -10.34 -2.71 11.06
CA ARG A 19 -10.19 -1.27 11.26
C ARG A 19 -11.08 -0.53 10.28
N SER A 20 -12.03 0.25 10.81
CA SER A 20 -12.67 1.31 10.03
C SER A 20 -11.64 2.40 9.75
N PHE A 21 -11.49 2.77 8.48
CA PHE A 21 -10.50 3.76 8.06
C PHE A 21 -11.09 4.78 7.09
N ARG A 22 -11.00 6.06 7.45
CA ARG A 22 -11.35 7.20 6.59
C ARG A 22 -10.45 8.41 6.85
N ASN A 23 -9.15 8.15 7.01
CA ASN A 23 -8.15 9.19 7.19
C ASN A 23 -7.45 9.52 5.86
N VAL A 24 -6.60 10.54 5.89
CA VAL A 24 -5.80 10.92 4.71
C VAL A 24 -4.86 9.78 4.30
N LEU A 25 -4.83 9.51 3.00
CA LEU A 25 -3.92 8.62 2.32
C LEU A 25 -3.07 9.43 1.35
N TRP A 26 -1.82 8.99 1.19
CA TRP A 26 -0.81 9.56 0.33
C TRP A 26 -0.25 8.51 -0.61
N ARG A 27 -0.09 8.86 -1.88
CA ARG A 27 0.55 8.00 -2.88
C ARG A 27 1.42 8.86 -3.78
N VAL A 28 2.55 8.29 -4.17
CA VAL A 28 3.36 8.79 -5.27
C VAL A 28 3.00 7.94 -6.49
N SER A 29 2.61 8.59 -7.57
CA SER A 29 2.32 7.96 -8.86
C SER A 29 3.19 8.58 -9.95
N ARG A 30 3.58 7.79 -10.94
CA ARG A 30 4.19 8.31 -12.17
C ARG A 30 3.09 8.68 -13.14
N THR A 31 3.25 9.82 -13.81
CA THR A 31 2.33 10.28 -14.86
C THR A 31 2.86 9.97 -16.25
N GLU A 32 4.13 9.56 -16.36
CA GLU A 32 4.79 9.20 -17.60
C GLU A 32 5.43 7.81 -17.53
N GLY A 33 5.59 7.18 -18.70
CA GLY A 33 6.22 5.87 -18.85
C GLY A 33 5.20 4.71 -19.03
N PRO A 34 5.70 3.49 -19.29
CA PRO A 34 4.88 2.35 -19.74
C PRO A 34 3.94 1.78 -18.66
N HIS A 35 4.13 2.17 -17.39
CA HIS A 35 3.35 1.69 -16.26
C HIS A 35 2.80 2.85 -15.41
N ALA A 36 2.60 4.01 -16.04
CA ALA A 36 1.93 5.14 -15.39
C ALA A 36 0.50 4.73 -15.02
N LEU A 37 0.14 4.96 -13.75
CA LEU A 37 -1.19 4.70 -13.21
C LEU A 37 -1.69 5.98 -12.56
N ALA A 38 -2.97 6.29 -12.74
CA ALA A 38 -3.56 7.44 -12.07
C ALA A 38 -3.50 7.25 -10.53
N TRP A 39 -3.52 8.35 -9.79
CA TRP A 39 -3.45 8.33 -8.32
C TRP A 39 -4.55 7.44 -7.69
N ASN A 40 -5.71 7.36 -8.33
CA ASN A 40 -6.91 6.61 -7.94
C ASN A 40 -7.10 5.29 -8.69
N GLU A 41 -6.07 4.78 -9.36
CA GLU A 41 -6.14 3.53 -10.14
C GLU A 41 -5.34 2.41 -9.48
N LEU A 42 -5.94 1.23 -9.36
CA LEU A 42 -5.28 0.05 -8.83
C LEU A 42 -4.38 -0.57 -9.90
N ARG A 43 -3.28 -1.20 -9.45
CA ARG A 43 -2.43 -2.01 -10.34
C ARG A 43 -3.07 -3.40 -10.48
N HIS A 44 -3.27 -3.82 -11.73
CA HIS A 44 -3.79 -5.16 -12.09
C HIS A 44 -2.76 -6.13 -12.66
N PHE A 45 -1.52 -5.67 -12.89
CA PHE A 45 -0.42 -6.53 -13.28
C PHE A 45 0.35 -7.00 -12.05
N GLY A 46 0.59 -8.30 -11.87
CA GLY A 46 1.38 -8.83 -10.77
C GLY A 46 1.43 -10.36 -10.76
N PRO A 47 2.05 -11.00 -9.76
CA PRO A 47 2.67 -10.38 -8.59
C PRO A 47 3.99 -9.68 -8.94
N VAL A 48 4.27 -8.56 -8.27
CA VAL A 48 5.55 -7.84 -8.37
C VAL A 48 6.43 -8.27 -7.20
N GLU A 49 7.63 -8.80 -7.49
CA GLU A 49 8.53 -9.41 -6.49
C GLU A 49 8.91 -8.44 -5.35
N GLU A 50 9.04 -7.15 -5.65
CA GLU A 50 9.40 -6.13 -4.68
C GLU A 50 8.24 -5.76 -3.73
N MET A 51 7.00 -6.12 -4.06
CA MET A 51 5.80 -5.70 -3.34
C MET A 51 5.40 -6.73 -2.28
N ARG A 52 5.40 -6.31 -1.01
CA ARG A 52 5.22 -7.20 0.15
C ARG A 52 3.86 -7.89 0.19
N PHE A 53 2.79 -7.11 0.06
CA PHE A 53 1.42 -7.62 0.16
C PHE A 53 0.76 -7.57 -1.21
N ASP A 54 1.37 -8.24 -2.18
CA ASP A 54 0.82 -8.37 -3.53
C ASP A 54 -0.17 -9.55 -3.59
N PRO A 55 -1.46 -9.32 -3.88
CA PRO A 55 -2.48 -10.37 -3.88
C PRO A 55 -2.51 -11.18 -5.19
N HIS A 56 -1.76 -10.80 -6.23
CA HIS A 56 -1.87 -11.47 -7.52
C HIS A 56 -1.39 -12.94 -7.46
N PRO A 57 -2.04 -13.85 -8.21
CA PRO A 57 -1.56 -15.21 -8.35
C PRO A 57 -0.34 -15.27 -9.28
N PRO A 58 0.62 -16.19 -9.06
CA PRO A 58 1.70 -16.43 -10.00
C PRO A 58 1.19 -17.27 -11.20
N PRO A 59 1.83 -17.18 -12.37
CA PRO A 59 2.97 -16.32 -12.71
C PRO A 59 2.59 -14.84 -12.85
N ALA A 60 3.56 -13.95 -13.02
CA ALA A 60 3.29 -12.53 -13.24
C ALA A 60 2.54 -12.30 -14.56
N ASP A 61 1.34 -11.73 -14.48
CA ASP A 61 0.50 -11.39 -15.64
C ASP A 61 -0.51 -10.29 -15.27
N ASN A 62 -1.32 -9.87 -16.23
CA ASN A 62 -2.44 -8.97 -16.02
C ASN A 62 -3.68 -9.76 -15.54
N TYR A 63 -4.16 -9.43 -14.35
CA TYR A 63 -5.35 -10.01 -13.73
C TYR A 63 -6.42 -8.94 -13.50
N PRO A 64 -7.36 -8.73 -14.44
CA PRO A 64 -8.36 -7.66 -14.34
C PRO A 64 -9.23 -7.69 -13.08
N ALA A 65 -9.42 -8.88 -12.49
CA ALA A 65 -10.21 -9.05 -11.26
C ALA A 65 -9.40 -8.83 -9.97
N VAL A 66 -8.07 -8.72 -10.06
CA VAL A 66 -7.16 -8.55 -8.92
C VAL A 66 -6.45 -7.21 -9.07
N GLY A 67 -6.81 -6.28 -8.21
CA GLY A 67 -6.28 -4.92 -8.18
C GLY A 67 -5.64 -4.66 -6.83
N VAL A 68 -4.50 -3.97 -6.84
CA VAL A 68 -3.80 -3.56 -5.61
C VAL A 68 -3.31 -2.11 -5.68
N MET A 69 -3.44 -1.38 -4.57
CA MET A 69 -2.82 -0.06 -4.40
C MET A 69 -2.12 0.02 -3.04
N TYR A 70 -0.92 0.60 -3.01
CA TYR A 70 -0.23 0.95 -1.76
C TYR A 70 -0.33 2.44 -1.52
N ALA A 71 -0.76 2.81 -0.31
CA ALA A 71 -0.85 4.18 0.14
C ALA A 71 -0.31 4.33 1.56
N ALA A 72 0.26 5.48 1.88
CA ALA A 72 0.75 5.78 3.20
C ALA A 72 -0.16 6.76 3.95
N THR A 73 -0.15 6.71 5.28
CA THR A 73 -0.89 7.68 6.11
C THR A 73 -0.13 8.99 6.33
N ARG A 74 1.08 9.09 5.79
CA ARG A 74 2.01 10.22 5.89
C ARG A 74 2.70 10.44 4.55
N SER A 75 2.83 11.69 4.12
CA SER A 75 3.48 12.05 2.85
C SER A 75 4.95 11.63 2.79
N TYR A 76 5.71 11.82 3.87
CA TYR A 76 7.11 11.39 3.94
C TYR A 76 7.28 9.88 3.90
N THR A 77 6.32 9.11 4.42
CA THR A 77 6.33 7.65 4.29
C THR A 77 6.05 7.23 2.86
N ALA A 78 5.12 7.87 2.16
CA ALA A 78 4.88 7.59 0.74
C ALA A 78 6.13 7.83 -0.12
N LEU A 79 6.84 8.93 0.13
CA LEU A 79 8.15 9.19 -0.50
C LEU A 79 9.20 8.15 -0.09
N GLY A 80 9.26 7.81 1.19
CA GLY A 80 10.18 6.79 1.71
C GLY A 80 10.03 5.46 0.99
N GLU A 81 8.81 4.95 0.87
CA GLU A 81 8.52 3.67 0.20
C GLU A 81 8.92 3.69 -1.28
N VAL A 82 8.64 4.76 -2.01
CA VAL A 82 8.98 4.84 -3.44
C VAL A 82 10.49 4.93 -3.68
N TYR A 83 11.21 5.67 -2.84
CA TYR A 83 12.64 5.90 -2.99
C TYR A 83 13.50 5.07 -2.01
N GLN A 84 12.95 3.98 -1.46
CA GLN A 84 13.63 3.16 -0.46
C GLN A 84 14.94 2.57 -0.98
N GLY A 85 14.99 2.18 -2.26
CA GLY A 85 16.20 1.58 -2.84
C GLY A 85 17.36 2.56 -3.02
N THR A 86 17.07 3.84 -3.25
CA THR A 86 18.09 4.85 -3.60
C THR A 86 18.40 5.78 -2.43
N HIS A 87 17.46 5.98 -1.50
CA HIS A 87 17.50 7.05 -0.49
C HIS A 87 17.63 8.47 -1.10
N VAL A 88 17.28 8.61 -2.37
CA VAL A 88 17.31 9.86 -3.15
C VAL A 88 15.94 10.07 -3.76
N ILE A 89 15.26 11.16 -3.37
CA ILE A 89 13.99 11.57 -3.96
C ILE A 89 14.29 12.24 -5.31
N ASP A 90 14.18 11.49 -6.40
CA ASP A 90 14.23 12.03 -7.76
C ASP A 90 12.88 12.67 -8.10
N ARG A 91 12.85 14.01 -8.09
CA ARG A 91 11.63 14.81 -8.25
C ARG A 91 11.15 14.85 -9.70
N SER A 92 12.00 14.48 -10.66
CA SER A 92 11.73 14.56 -12.10
C SER A 92 11.36 13.22 -12.73
N MET A 93 11.69 12.10 -12.08
CA MET A 93 11.54 10.75 -12.62
C MET A 93 10.10 10.43 -13.03
N GLY A 94 9.84 10.37 -14.34
CA GLY A 94 8.57 9.90 -14.91
C GLY A 94 7.36 10.74 -14.50
N GLY A 95 7.53 12.05 -14.36
CA GLY A 95 6.46 12.95 -13.92
C GLY A 95 5.91 12.57 -12.53
N ALA A 96 6.82 12.21 -11.62
CA ALA A 96 6.47 11.79 -10.26
C ALA A 96 5.54 12.81 -9.60
N THR A 97 4.35 12.37 -9.25
CA THR A 97 3.28 13.18 -8.67
C THR A 97 2.96 12.63 -7.30
N ILE A 98 2.88 13.50 -6.30
CA ILE A 98 2.35 13.11 -4.98
C ILE A 98 0.91 13.59 -4.84
N ALA A 99 0.04 12.68 -4.41
CA ALA A 99 -1.38 12.95 -4.20
C ALA A 99 -1.78 12.62 -2.76
N ALA A 100 -2.71 13.40 -2.23
CA ALA A 100 -3.40 13.13 -0.97
C ALA A 100 -4.92 13.10 -1.18
N TRP A 101 -5.57 12.13 -0.56
CA TRP A 101 -7.02 12.00 -0.59
C TRP A 101 -7.55 11.39 0.70
N ILE A 102 -8.85 11.57 0.92
CA ILE A 102 -9.61 10.85 1.96
C ILE A 102 -10.60 9.93 1.24
N PRO A 103 -10.71 8.65 1.62
CA PRO A 103 -11.72 7.76 1.06
C PRO A 103 -13.14 8.35 1.13
N SER A 104 -13.90 8.18 0.03
CA SER A 104 -15.26 8.74 -0.09
C SER A 104 -16.25 8.11 0.92
N ARG A 105 -15.98 6.86 1.32
CA ARG A 105 -16.68 6.09 2.36
C ARG A 105 -15.68 5.53 3.37
N GLU A 106 -16.18 5.00 4.49
CA GLU A 106 -15.33 4.22 5.39
C GLU A 106 -14.83 2.95 4.68
N LEU A 107 -13.55 2.64 4.91
CA LEU A 107 -12.91 1.41 4.47
C LEU A 107 -12.91 0.39 5.61
N THR A 108 -13.13 -0.89 5.29
CA THR A 108 -12.94 -2.00 6.22
C THR A 108 -11.59 -2.67 5.92
N LEU A 109 -10.59 -2.44 6.76
CA LEU A 109 -9.24 -2.98 6.58
C LEU A 109 -8.96 -4.10 7.59
N LEU A 110 -8.30 -5.18 7.15
CA LEU A 110 -7.72 -6.14 8.08
C LEU A 110 -6.46 -5.55 8.71
N ASP A 111 -6.45 -5.44 10.03
CA ASP A 111 -5.37 -4.80 10.77
C ASP A 111 -4.31 -5.82 11.21
N LEU A 112 -3.21 -5.83 10.46
CA LEU A 112 -2.06 -6.71 10.69
C LEU A 112 -1.22 -6.28 11.90
N THR A 113 -1.50 -5.13 12.51
CA THR A 113 -0.83 -4.64 13.72
C THR A 113 -1.46 -5.18 15.01
N THR A 114 -2.62 -5.82 14.89
CA THR A 114 -3.28 -6.54 15.98
C THR A 114 -2.60 -7.89 16.25
N ASN A 115 -3.15 -8.69 17.16
CA ASN A 115 -2.72 -10.08 17.37
C ASN A 115 -3.23 -11.06 16.29
N TRP A 116 -3.93 -10.57 15.24
CA TRP A 116 -4.44 -11.42 14.15
C TRP A 116 -3.38 -12.34 13.53
N PRO A 117 -2.14 -11.90 13.22
CA PRO A 117 -1.12 -12.80 12.68
C PRO A 117 -0.87 -14.01 13.59
N VAL A 118 -0.79 -13.79 14.91
CA VAL A 118 -0.51 -14.84 15.90
C VAL A 118 -1.65 -15.84 16.00
N LEU A 119 -2.89 -15.35 16.03
CA LEU A 119 -4.08 -16.21 16.05
C LEU A 119 -4.18 -17.11 14.82
N ASN A 120 -3.60 -16.69 13.70
CA ASN A 120 -3.57 -17.43 12.45
C ASN A 120 -2.25 -18.20 12.23
N HIS A 121 -1.47 -18.42 13.29
CA HIS A 121 -0.21 -19.18 13.25
C HIS A 121 0.92 -18.52 12.44
N ALA A 122 0.90 -17.21 12.28
CA ALA A 122 2.01 -16.41 11.80
C ALA A 122 2.67 -15.60 12.92
N ALA A 123 3.82 -15.00 12.62
CA ALA A 123 4.51 -14.12 13.54
C ALA A 123 3.82 -12.75 13.67
N ALA A 124 3.83 -12.17 14.87
CA ALA A 124 3.41 -10.79 15.09
C ALA A 124 4.21 -9.78 14.22
N SER A 125 5.42 -10.14 13.81
CA SER A 125 6.27 -9.35 12.92
C SER A 125 5.98 -9.56 11.43
N MET A 126 4.83 -10.11 11.03
CA MET A 126 4.55 -10.52 9.64
C MET A 126 4.82 -9.44 8.60
N MET A 127 4.38 -8.23 8.88
CA MET A 127 4.62 -7.01 8.10
C MET A 127 6.10 -6.68 7.83
N MET A 128 7.04 -7.28 8.55
CA MET A 128 8.48 -7.12 8.38
C MET A 128 9.15 -8.35 7.76
N ASP A 129 8.41 -9.44 7.52
CA ASP A 129 8.96 -10.69 6.96
C ASP A 129 9.25 -10.55 5.44
N ASP A 130 9.76 -11.59 4.80
CA ASP A 130 10.10 -11.59 3.38
C ASP A 130 8.85 -11.51 2.48
N LYS A 131 8.99 -10.97 1.26
CA LYS A 131 7.92 -10.94 0.25
C LYS A 131 7.48 -12.35 -0.13
N ALA A 132 8.41 -13.29 -0.21
CA ALA A 132 8.12 -14.70 -0.48
C ALA A 132 7.13 -15.32 0.53
N ASN A 133 7.07 -14.76 1.75
CA ASN A 133 6.16 -15.22 2.79
C ASN A 133 4.90 -14.37 2.91
N THR A 134 4.95 -13.10 2.55
CA THR A 134 3.83 -12.17 2.75
C THR A 134 2.90 -12.09 1.54
N GLN A 135 3.40 -12.33 0.32
CA GLN A 135 2.57 -12.40 -0.88
C GLN A 135 1.57 -13.57 -0.86
N PRO A 136 1.94 -14.82 -0.48
CA PRO A 136 0.96 -15.89 -0.33
C PRO A 136 -0.15 -15.55 0.67
N TRP A 137 0.17 -14.81 1.73
CA TRP A 137 -0.82 -14.33 2.70
C TRP A 137 -1.73 -13.26 2.13
N ALA A 138 -1.19 -12.26 1.45
CA ALA A 138 -2.00 -11.23 0.78
C ALA A 138 -2.97 -11.84 -0.23
N ARG A 139 -2.48 -12.80 -1.03
CA ARG A 139 -3.30 -13.56 -1.97
C ARG A 139 -4.42 -14.33 -1.27
N ALA A 140 -4.09 -15.11 -0.24
CA ALA A 140 -5.10 -15.88 0.49
C ALA A 140 -6.15 -14.99 1.18
N ILE A 141 -5.74 -13.82 1.71
CA ILE A 141 -6.67 -12.85 2.30
C ILE A 141 -7.59 -12.27 1.21
N PHE A 142 -7.02 -11.86 0.07
CA PHE A 142 -7.79 -11.33 -1.05
C PHE A 142 -8.78 -12.36 -1.61
N GLU A 143 -8.32 -13.58 -1.89
CA GLU A 143 -9.14 -14.65 -2.48
C GLU A 143 -10.35 -15.03 -1.59
N ARG A 144 -10.18 -14.99 -0.26
CA ARG A 144 -11.19 -15.50 0.68
C ARG A 144 -12.05 -14.41 1.31
N HIS A 145 -11.57 -13.16 1.32
CA HIS A 145 -12.22 -12.06 2.04
C HIS A 145 -12.15 -10.72 1.29
N GLY A 146 -11.63 -10.67 0.06
CA GLY A 146 -11.60 -9.45 -0.76
C GLY A 146 -12.98 -8.95 -1.19
N ASP A 147 -14.02 -9.75 -1.00
CA ASP A 147 -15.43 -9.38 -1.20
C ASP A 147 -16.04 -8.64 0.00
N VAL A 148 -15.36 -8.61 1.15
CA VAL A 148 -15.81 -7.90 2.36
C VAL A 148 -14.76 -6.92 2.90
N LEU A 149 -13.47 -7.17 2.65
CA LEU A 149 -12.36 -6.31 3.04
C LEU A 149 -11.97 -5.38 1.89
N ASP A 150 -11.75 -4.11 2.22
CA ASP A 150 -11.20 -3.13 1.30
C ASP A 150 -9.68 -3.22 1.15
N GLY A 151 -9.01 -3.95 2.06
CA GLY A 151 -7.57 -4.02 2.08
C GLY A 151 -6.97 -4.39 3.43
N LEU A 152 -5.71 -4.02 3.60
CA LEU A 152 -4.87 -4.30 4.77
C LEU A 152 -4.39 -2.99 5.39
N TYR A 153 -4.33 -2.95 6.72
CA TYR A 153 -3.64 -1.93 7.49
C TYR A 153 -2.37 -2.56 8.10
N HIS A 154 -1.20 -1.98 7.79
CA HIS A 154 0.09 -2.49 8.27
C HIS A 154 1.06 -1.32 8.50
N GLN A 155 2.30 -1.61 8.91
CA GLN A 155 3.35 -0.59 9.06
C GLN A 155 4.40 -0.72 7.95
N SER A 156 5.03 0.41 7.67
CA SER A 156 6.23 0.52 6.86
C SER A 156 7.42 -0.13 7.54
N SER A 157 8.22 -0.90 6.79
CA SER A 157 9.51 -1.40 7.27
C SER A 157 10.61 -0.31 7.30
N ILE A 158 10.33 0.89 6.77
CA ILE A 158 11.28 2.00 6.70
C ILE A 158 11.24 2.82 7.98
N ASN A 159 10.04 3.17 8.45
CA ASN A 159 9.87 4.12 9.55
C ASN A 159 8.75 3.76 10.54
N ASN A 160 8.19 2.55 10.46
CA ASN A 160 7.13 2.05 11.33
C ASN A 160 5.82 2.86 11.31
N GLU A 161 5.65 3.77 10.34
CA GLU A 161 4.42 4.51 10.14
C GLU A 161 3.38 3.65 9.43
N PRO A 162 2.07 3.91 9.63
CA PRO A 162 1.04 3.12 8.99
C PRO A 162 0.97 3.28 7.47
N LEU A 163 0.76 2.15 6.83
CA LEU A 163 0.46 1.95 5.42
C LEU A 163 -0.89 1.26 5.26
N VAL A 164 -1.50 1.48 4.10
CA VAL A 164 -2.73 0.82 3.67
C VAL A 164 -2.48 0.20 2.31
N THR A 165 -2.76 -1.10 2.20
CA THR A 165 -2.85 -1.82 0.92
C THR A 165 -4.32 -1.94 0.57
N LEU A 166 -4.79 -1.39 -0.54
CA LEU A 166 -6.18 -1.48 -0.99
C LEU A 166 -6.34 -2.59 -2.02
N PHE A 167 -7.51 -3.25 -2.01
CA PHE A 167 -7.93 -4.30 -2.94
C PHE A 167 -9.05 -3.83 -3.88
N SER A 168 -9.37 -4.64 -4.90
CA SER A 168 -10.40 -4.42 -5.93
C SER A 168 -11.79 -4.04 -5.40
N ARG A 169 -12.11 -4.37 -4.15
CA ARG A 169 -13.36 -3.92 -3.52
C ARG A 169 -13.52 -2.40 -3.56
N THR A 170 -12.43 -1.65 -3.50
CA THR A 170 -12.45 -0.19 -3.55
C THR A 170 -12.86 0.39 -4.91
N GLU A 171 -12.80 -0.42 -5.97
CA GLU A 171 -13.30 -0.07 -7.30
C GLU A 171 -14.74 -0.53 -7.50
N THR A 172 -15.05 -1.78 -7.10
CA THR A 172 -16.41 -2.35 -7.21
C THR A 172 -17.42 -1.65 -6.32
N ILE A 173 -17.00 -1.22 -5.12
CA ILE A 173 -17.71 -0.30 -4.25
C ILE A 173 -16.86 0.97 -4.14
N PRO A 174 -17.10 1.96 -5.02
CA PRO A 174 -16.21 3.11 -5.19
C PRO A 174 -15.82 3.80 -3.88
N ALA A 175 -14.53 3.77 -3.55
CA ALA A 175 -13.97 4.40 -2.36
C ALA A 175 -13.09 5.63 -2.66
N PHE A 176 -12.80 5.90 -3.94
CA PHE A 176 -12.04 7.08 -4.34
C PHE A 176 -12.96 8.31 -4.43
N PRO A 177 -12.55 9.47 -3.90
CA PRO A 177 -13.31 10.69 -4.05
C PRO A 177 -13.28 11.18 -5.50
N ARG A 178 -14.35 11.87 -5.94
CA ARG A 178 -14.44 12.46 -7.29
C ARG A 178 -13.36 13.50 -7.57
N ARG A 179 -12.82 14.13 -6.53
CA ARG A 179 -11.74 15.12 -6.61
C ARG A 179 -10.67 14.77 -5.60
N VAL A 180 -9.42 14.81 -6.03
CA VAL A 180 -8.27 14.67 -5.14
C VAL A 180 -8.17 15.89 -4.22
N SER A 181 -7.80 15.67 -2.96
CA SER A 181 -7.69 16.77 -1.99
C SER A 181 -6.45 17.63 -2.25
N PHE A 182 -5.36 16.99 -2.66
CA PHE A 182 -4.10 17.64 -3.02
C PHE A 182 -3.37 16.79 -4.05
N SER A 183 -2.80 17.42 -5.07
CA SER A 183 -1.92 16.75 -6.03
C SER A 183 -0.94 17.76 -6.61
N THR A 184 0.33 17.39 -6.71
CA THR A 184 1.38 18.22 -7.30
C THR A 184 2.46 17.34 -7.90
N LEU A 185 3.11 17.81 -8.98
CA LEU A 185 4.36 17.19 -9.41
C LEU A 185 5.40 17.40 -8.31
N LEU A 186 6.27 16.40 -8.11
CA LEU A 186 7.38 16.53 -7.18
C LEU A 186 8.37 17.58 -7.65
N SER A 187 8.47 17.87 -8.95
CA SER A 187 9.29 18.98 -9.49
C SER A 187 8.76 20.37 -9.13
N ASP A 188 7.50 20.50 -8.75
CA ASP A 188 6.89 21.81 -8.46
C ASP A 188 7.24 22.30 -7.05
N THR A 189 7.23 23.62 -6.86
CA THR A 189 7.50 24.27 -5.56
C THR A 189 6.49 23.88 -4.48
N ASN A 190 5.25 23.54 -4.87
CA ASN A 190 4.23 23.03 -3.96
C ASN A 190 4.64 21.72 -3.26
N ALA A 191 5.61 20.98 -3.78
CA ALA A 191 6.15 19.77 -3.15
C ALA A 191 7.30 20.05 -2.16
N ASP A 192 7.84 21.27 -2.10
CA ASP A 192 9.09 21.55 -1.37
C ASP A 192 9.01 21.22 0.12
N GLU A 193 7.94 21.62 0.80
CA GLU A 193 7.76 21.32 2.23
C GLU A 193 7.61 19.81 2.49
N ILE A 194 6.93 19.10 1.58
CA ILE A 194 6.73 17.66 1.66
C ILE A 194 8.07 16.93 1.50
N VAL A 195 8.85 17.31 0.49
CA VAL A 195 10.20 16.77 0.23
C VAL A 195 11.14 17.12 1.38
N ALA A 196 11.17 18.37 1.84
CA ALA A 196 11.99 18.79 2.98
C ALA A 196 11.67 18.00 4.26
N ARG A 197 10.38 17.72 4.51
CA ARG A 197 9.97 16.88 5.64
C ARG A 197 10.44 15.44 5.48
N ALA A 198 10.37 14.87 4.28
CA ALA A 198 10.89 13.52 4.01
C ALA A 198 12.40 13.45 4.22
N LYS A 199 13.17 14.41 3.67
CA LYS A 199 14.61 14.53 3.89
C LYS A 199 14.95 14.57 5.38
N LYS A 200 14.25 15.40 6.16
CA LYS A 200 14.46 15.54 7.61
C LYS A 200 14.09 14.28 8.39
N LYS A 201 12.99 13.62 8.05
CA LYS A 201 12.47 12.47 8.82
C LYS A 201 13.17 11.15 8.48
N LEU A 202 13.59 10.97 7.24
CA LEU A 202 14.16 9.72 6.74
C LEU A 202 15.67 9.80 6.45
N ASN A 203 16.27 10.99 6.57
CA ASN A 203 17.64 11.26 6.18
C ASN A 203 17.92 10.97 4.69
N TYR A 204 16.94 11.28 3.84
CA TYR A 204 17.07 11.13 2.38
C TYR A 204 17.60 12.43 1.75
N SER A 205 18.17 12.33 0.56
CA SER A 205 18.49 13.49 -0.29
C SER A 205 17.42 13.70 -1.36
N SER A 206 17.55 14.76 -2.16
CA SER A 206 16.63 15.07 -3.26
C SER A 206 17.39 15.63 -4.46
N LEU A 207 17.02 15.22 -5.66
CA LEU A 207 17.50 15.76 -6.94
C LEU A 207 16.40 16.61 -7.57
#